data_AF-A0A1E3NV84-F1
#
_entry.id   AF-A0A1E3NV84-F1
#
_cell.length_a   1.000
_cell.length_b   1.000
_cell.length_c   1.000
_cell.angle_alpha   90.00
_cell.angle_beta   90.00
_cell.angle_gamma   90.00
#
_symmetry.space_group_name_H-M   'P 1'
#
loop_
_entity.id
_entity.type
_entity.pdbx_description
1 polymer ?
#
loop_
_entity_poly.entity_id
_entity_poly.type
_entity_poly.pdbx_seq_one_letter_code
_entity_poly.pdbx_strand_id
1 'polypeptide(L)'
;MKEGSNQPSDQRPDEQTSSNNSSSNADKDAANENQSNGHDQDNNNTNNNNNGQLNSNINNYIENLDVANVLAVDLSNLENQQGYLDPSIAAAYRRAALEAQRARAEADSQNANEEGSEEHQEYIPGIPQLPPGSDPKKTCPFCQRTFSHAGSMGRHLDLKKGTESHPVDLITRMRADVKRRGDIEVIKQRRRLRSRKYYAREDVKERSRAKRRVRERILRAKSVAEREFLSRFNKPELEPHPTFARLVIFFLSPNQWPHDPPTLETYRLLCGFLNSKFLDGKQGEEIHKKIMEQVHNASENWLKLSDTSKQETWASELRKAAMESLKNISLFDLSSRDEWIMQQARHRALHDEHQGDTAESGNDGEGRDDDEDDEKTRIHKNADDNDNNLGSENYYNQEELSAVAEAVVNNRNNNEDQP
;
A
#
# COMPACT_ATOMS: atom_id res chain seq x y z
N MET A 1 -75.29 -31.91 -11.39
CA MET A 1 -74.94 -33.28 -11.83
C MET A 1 -73.55 -33.59 -11.30
N LYS A 2 -73.47 -34.65 -10.47
CA LYS A 2 -72.30 -35.35 -9.89
C LYS A 2 -71.43 -34.52 -8.91
N GLU A 3 -71.65 -34.61 -7.59
CA GLU A 3 -71.30 -35.71 -6.64
C GLU A 3 -69.79 -35.76 -6.40
N GLY A 4 -69.28 -35.43 -5.21
CA GLY A 4 -69.10 -36.32 -4.05
C GLY A 4 -67.57 -36.49 -3.87
N SER A 5 -66.90 -36.58 -2.72
CA SER A 5 -67.17 -37.14 -1.38
C SER A 5 -65.88 -36.85 -0.57
N ASN A 6 -65.90 -36.16 0.56
CA ASN A 6 -66.03 -36.64 1.95
C ASN A 6 -65.14 -37.84 2.39
N GLN A 7 -64.13 -37.52 3.24
CA GLN A 7 -63.74 -38.16 4.53
C GLN A 7 -63.20 -39.62 4.55
N PRO A 8 -62.66 -40.18 5.67
CA PRO A 8 -62.18 -39.63 6.97
C PRO A 8 -60.90 -40.32 7.58
N SER A 9 -60.52 -39.84 8.79
CA SER A 9 -60.08 -40.57 10.03
C SER A 9 -58.86 -41.51 10.10
N ASP A 10 -57.97 -41.23 11.05
CA ASP A 10 -57.51 -42.12 12.17
C ASP A 10 -56.58 -41.26 13.08
N GLN A 11 -56.86 -40.89 14.33
CA GLN A 11 -57.14 -41.58 15.61
C GLN A 11 -56.00 -42.44 16.22
N ARG A 12 -55.30 -41.80 17.20
CA ARG A 12 -54.90 -42.30 18.55
C ARG A 12 -53.76 -43.35 18.67
N PRO A 13 -53.20 -43.65 19.88
CA PRO A 13 -53.28 -42.97 21.20
C PRO A 13 -51.93 -42.80 21.97
N ASP A 14 -52.02 -42.01 23.06
CA ASP A 14 -51.52 -42.15 24.46
C ASP A 14 -50.12 -42.70 24.82
N GLU A 15 -49.41 -41.96 25.69
CA GLU A 15 -48.97 -42.33 27.07
C GLU A 15 -47.94 -41.30 27.59
N GLN A 16 -48.32 -40.40 28.50
CA GLN A 16 -48.09 -40.48 29.96
C GLN A 16 -46.68 -40.96 30.36
N THR A 17 -45.88 -40.09 30.99
CA THR A 17 -45.60 -40.18 32.44
C THR A 17 -44.71 -39.03 32.92
N SER A 18 -45.12 -38.47 34.05
CA SER A 18 -44.44 -37.51 34.92
C SER A 18 -43.19 -38.11 35.57
N SER A 19 -42.23 -37.28 36.03
CA SER A 19 -41.79 -37.20 37.44
C SER A 19 -40.50 -36.37 37.62
N ASN A 20 -40.66 -35.30 38.40
CA ASN A 20 -39.75 -34.68 39.36
C ASN A 20 -38.46 -35.42 39.75
N ASN A 21 -37.37 -34.65 39.98
CA ASN A 21 -36.72 -34.64 41.30
C ASN A 21 -35.83 -33.42 41.51
N SER A 22 -36.04 -32.77 42.65
CA SER A 22 -35.17 -31.79 43.32
C SER A 22 -34.60 -32.45 44.58
N SER A 23 -33.36 -32.12 44.95
CA SER A 23 -32.78 -32.08 46.33
C SER A 23 -31.25 -32.13 46.21
N SER A 24 -30.51 -31.05 46.49
CA SER A 24 -30.05 -30.57 47.81
C SER A 24 -29.21 -31.59 48.60
N ASN A 25 -27.94 -31.29 48.82
CA ASN A 25 -27.29 -31.40 50.13
C ASN A 25 -25.94 -30.68 50.17
N ALA A 26 -25.68 -30.09 51.33
CA ALA A 26 -24.52 -29.32 51.73
C ALA A 26 -23.59 -30.13 52.66
N ASP A 27 -22.41 -29.54 52.89
CA ASP A 27 -21.47 -29.68 54.02
C ASP A 27 -20.57 -30.93 54.13
N LYS A 28 -19.24 -30.74 54.01
CA LYS A 28 -18.32 -30.56 55.17
C LYS A 28 -16.83 -30.49 54.78
N ASP A 29 -16.18 -29.45 55.31
CA ASP A 29 -14.81 -29.27 55.83
C ASP A 29 -13.71 -30.33 55.58
N ALA A 30 -12.53 -29.88 55.10
CA ALA A 30 -11.27 -29.88 55.88
C ALA A 30 -10.08 -29.33 55.05
N ALA A 31 -9.16 -28.68 55.76
CA ALA A 31 -7.99 -27.94 55.30
C ALA A 31 -6.92 -28.77 54.56
N ASN A 32 -6.19 -28.13 53.62
CA ASN A 32 -4.75 -28.33 53.51
C ASN A 32 -4.05 -27.14 52.81
N GLU A 33 -2.94 -26.73 53.41
CA GLU A 33 -2.03 -25.68 52.96
C GLU A 33 -1.05 -26.21 51.90
N ASN A 34 -0.59 -25.27 51.07
CA ASN A 34 0.72 -25.17 50.43
C ASN A 34 1.00 -25.79 49.03
N GLN A 35 1.43 -24.84 48.18
CA GLN A 35 2.51 -24.88 47.18
C GLN A 35 2.23 -25.23 45.71
N SER A 36 2.35 -24.16 44.91
CA SER A 36 3.23 -24.03 43.74
C SER A 36 2.70 -24.38 42.34
N ASN A 37 2.95 -23.39 41.47
CA ASN A 37 3.29 -23.47 40.04
C ASN A 37 2.34 -24.17 39.06
N GLY A 38 1.67 -23.33 38.27
CA GLY A 38 1.99 -23.29 36.84
C GLY A 38 0.92 -23.79 35.87
N HIS A 39 0.80 -23.02 34.79
CA HIS A 39 0.35 -23.43 33.46
C HIS A 39 -1.17 -23.40 33.18
N ASP A 40 -1.67 -22.22 32.83
CA ASP A 40 -2.92 -22.07 32.10
C ASP A 40 -2.70 -22.37 30.60
N GLN A 41 -3.30 -23.45 30.14
CA GLN A 41 -3.77 -23.58 28.75
C GLN A 41 -5.22 -23.08 28.71
N ASP A 42 -5.57 -22.26 27.72
CA ASP A 42 -6.80 -22.49 26.98
C ASP A 42 -6.90 -21.67 25.67
N ASN A 43 -7.08 -22.44 24.58
CA ASN A 43 -8.07 -22.29 23.52
C ASN A 43 -8.38 -20.90 22.92
N ASN A 44 -7.97 -20.72 21.66
CA ASN A 44 -8.72 -19.91 20.70
C ASN A 44 -8.52 -20.41 19.27
N ASN A 45 -9.53 -21.13 18.76
CA ASN A 45 -9.75 -21.37 17.34
C ASN A 45 -11.25 -21.25 17.09
N THR A 46 -11.68 -20.27 16.29
CA THR A 46 -12.84 -20.25 15.37
C THR A 46 -13.29 -18.81 15.12
N ASN A 47 -12.87 -18.22 13.98
CA ASN A 47 -13.70 -17.34 13.14
C ASN A 47 -12.84 -16.69 12.05
N ASN A 48 -12.80 -17.29 10.86
CA ASN A 48 -12.11 -16.69 9.72
C ASN A 48 -12.78 -16.97 8.37
N ASN A 49 -14.12 -16.99 8.32
CA ASN A 49 -14.85 -17.38 7.11
C ASN A 49 -15.87 -16.37 6.54
N ASN A 50 -15.92 -15.11 7.02
CA ASN A 50 -16.90 -14.13 6.54
C ASN A 50 -16.37 -13.02 5.61
N ASN A 51 -15.07 -12.97 5.29
CA ASN A 51 -14.51 -11.92 4.41
C ASN A 51 -14.59 -12.21 2.90
N GLY A 52 -15.00 -13.42 2.50
CA GLY A 52 -15.09 -13.79 1.07
C GLY A 52 -16.32 -13.25 0.34
N GLN A 53 -17.42 -12.97 1.04
CA GLN A 53 -18.70 -12.59 0.42
C GLN A 53 -18.90 -11.08 0.23
N LEU A 54 -18.14 -10.22 0.91
CA LEU A 54 -18.27 -8.76 0.73
C LEU A 54 -17.51 -8.27 -0.52
N ASN A 55 -16.40 -8.92 -0.89
CA ASN A 55 -15.58 -8.50 -2.02
C ASN A 55 -16.20 -8.81 -3.39
N SER A 56 -17.11 -9.80 -3.49
CA SER A 56 -17.81 -10.12 -4.74
C SER A 56 -18.90 -9.10 -5.12
N ASN A 57 -19.48 -8.39 -4.14
CA ASN A 57 -20.52 -7.39 -4.41
C ASN A 57 -19.96 -6.04 -4.88
N ILE A 58 -18.73 -5.69 -4.49
CA ILE A 58 -18.07 -4.45 -4.92
C ILE A 58 -17.62 -4.55 -6.38
N ASN A 59 -17.10 -5.71 -6.80
CA ASN A 59 -16.65 -5.92 -8.18
C ASN A 59 -17.80 -5.89 -9.20
N ASN A 60 -18.99 -6.36 -8.83
CA ASN A 60 -20.19 -6.31 -9.69
C ASN A 60 -20.77 -4.89 -9.85
N TYR A 61 -20.45 -3.97 -8.95
CA TYR A 61 -20.89 -2.57 -9.05
C TYR A 61 -19.96 -1.74 -9.95
N ILE A 62 -18.70 -2.14 -10.07
CA ILE A 62 -17.68 -1.46 -10.91
C ILE A 62 -17.82 -1.86 -12.38
N GLU A 63 -18.22 -3.10 -12.69
CA GLU A 63 -18.43 -3.55 -14.08
C GLU A 63 -19.66 -2.92 -14.78
N ASN A 64 -20.59 -2.30 -14.05
CA ASN A 64 -21.81 -1.70 -14.61
C ASN A 64 -21.78 -0.16 -14.70
N LEU A 65 -20.66 0.47 -14.37
CA LEU A 65 -20.45 1.90 -14.59
C LEU A 65 -19.74 2.09 -15.94
N ASP A 66 -20.52 2.39 -16.97
CA ASP A 66 -20.05 2.78 -18.30
C ASP A 66 -19.43 4.19 -18.26
N VAL A 67 -18.26 4.30 -17.62
CA VAL A 67 -17.49 5.56 -17.44
C VAL A 67 -16.85 6.03 -18.75
N ALA A 68 -16.85 5.20 -19.81
CA ALA A 68 -16.25 5.55 -21.09
C ALA A 68 -17.03 6.63 -21.86
N ASN A 69 -18.33 6.82 -21.58
CA ASN A 69 -19.19 7.73 -22.35
C ASN A 69 -19.44 9.12 -21.72
N VAL A 70 -19.02 9.37 -20.47
CA VAL A 70 -19.37 10.63 -19.76
C VAL A 70 -18.20 11.60 -19.58
N LEU A 71 -16.96 11.21 -19.89
CA LEU A 71 -15.77 12.06 -19.71
C LEU A 71 -14.88 12.14 -20.97
N ALA A 72 -15.47 12.20 -22.15
CA ALA A 72 -14.76 12.63 -23.35
C ALA A 72 -14.55 14.15 -23.29
N VAL A 73 -13.51 14.59 -22.56
CA VAL A 73 -13.00 15.95 -22.64
C VAL A 73 -12.29 16.09 -23.98
N ASP A 74 -12.83 16.95 -24.84
CA ASP A 74 -12.28 17.26 -26.15
C ASP A 74 -10.93 18.01 -26.00
N LEU A 75 -9.84 17.26 -26.15
CA LEU A 75 -8.46 17.76 -26.07
C LEU A 75 -7.96 18.37 -27.39
N SER A 76 -8.81 18.48 -28.42
CA SER A 76 -8.40 19.02 -29.73
C SER A 76 -8.09 20.53 -29.72
N ASN A 77 -8.38 21.24 -28.62
CA ASN A 77 -8.13 22.68 -28.49
C ASN A 77 -6.81 23.05 -27.79
N LEU A 78 -5.99 22.08 -27.35
CA LEU A 78 -4.67 22.36 -26.74
C LEU A 78 -3.50 22.40 -27.74
N GLU A 79 -3.72 22.04 -29.01
CA GLU A 79 -2.64 21.93 -30.01
C GLU A 79 -2.33 23.27 -30.71
N ASN A 80 -3.05 24.35 -30.41
CA ASN A 80 -2.90 25.65 -31.07
C ASN A 80 -2.17 26.74 -30.27
N GLN A 81 -1.60 26.43 -29.10
CA GLN A 81 -0.58 27.30 -28.51
C GLN A 81 0.79 26.83 -28.96
N GLN A 82 1.20 27.29 -30.14
CA GLN A 82 2.60 27.29 -30.58
C GLN A 82 3.41 28.15 -29.61
N GLY A 83 3.84 27.53 -28.50
CA GLY A 83 4.97 28.02 -27.73
C GLY A 83 6.16 28.07 -28.67
N TYR A 84 6.60 29.28 -28.99
CA TYR A 84 7.84 29.54 -29.71
C TYR A 84 9.00 29.02 -28.84
N LEU A 85 9.28 27.72 -28.96
CA LEU A 85 10.49 27.11 -28.46
C LEU A 85 11.61 27.64 -29.34
N ASP A 86 12.43 28.51 -28.75
CA ASP A 86 13.62 29.07 -29.37
C ASP A 86 14.39 27.97 -30.12
N PRO A 87 14.61 28.11 -31.45
CA PRO A 87 15.35 27.16 -32.27
C PRO A 87 16.72 26.78 -31.68
N SER A 88 17.32 27.65 -30.85
CA SER A 88 18.59 27.40 -30.15
C SER A 88 18.47 26.25 -29.13
N ILE A 89 17.36 26.17 -28.39
CA ILE A 89 17.11 25.14 -27.38
C ILE A 89 16.88 23.78 -28.05
N ALA A 90 16.08 23.76 -29.13
CA ALA A 90 15.85 22.54 -29.90
C ALA A 90 17.13 22.02 -30.59
N ALA A 91 18.07 22.90 -30.92
CA ALA A 91 19.37 22.52 -31.44
C ALA A 91 20.28 21.95 -30.34
N ALA A 92 20.27 22.54 -29.14
CA ALA A 92 21.03 22.04 -27.99
C ALA A 92 20.60 20.62 -27.58
N TYR A 93 19.30 20.36 -27.49
CA TYR A 93 18.77 19.01 -27.19
C TYR A 93 19.18 17.97 -28.24
N ARG A 94 19.15 18.34 -29.53
CA ARG A 94 19.59 17.43 -30.61
C ARG A 94 21.09 17.15 -30.54
N ARG A 95 21.91 18.14 -30.18
CA ARG A 95 23.35 17.97 -30.02
C ARG A 95 23.68 17.07 -28.84
N ALA A 96 23.06 17.30 -27.68
CA ALA A 96 23.22 16.47 -26.48
C ALA A 96 22.77 15.02 -26.72
N ALA A 97 21.66 14.81 -27.46
CA ALA A 97 21.19 13.47 -27.81
C ALA A 97 22.17 12.73 -28.75
N LEU A 98 22.75 13.41 -29.74
CA LEU A 98 23.75 12.83 -30.64
C LEU A 98 25.06 12.52 -29.93
N GLU A 99 25.47 13.37 -29.00
CA GLU A 99 26.68 13.17 -28.19
C GLU A 99 26.52 11.98 -27.23
N ALA A 100 25.35 11.84 -26.59
CA ALA A 100 25.02 10.67 -25.79
C ALA A 100 24.98 9.37 -26.61
N GLN A 101 24.53 9.42 -27.87
CA GLN A 101 24.59 8.28 -28.78
C GLN A 101 26.03 7.94 -29.18
N ARG A 102 26.88 8.94 -29.46
CA ARG A 102 28.30 8.71 -29.74
C ARG A 102 29.03 8.11 -28.54
N ALA A 103 28.83 8.66 -27.34
CA ALA A 103 29.45 8.13 -26.13
C ALA A 103 29.06 6.68 -25.86
N ARG A 104 27.81 6.28 -26.14
CA ARG A 104 27.37 4.88 -26.07
C ARG A 104 28.03 4.01 -27.14
N ALA A 105 28.11 4.48 -28.38
CA ALA A 105 28.77 3.75 -29.46
C ALA A 105 30.27 3.57 -29.20
N GLU A 106 30.93 4.58 -28.63
CA GLU A 106 32.34 4.52 -28.23
C GLU A 106 32.54 3.55 -27.05
N ALA A 107 31.68 3.58 -26.03
CA ALA A 107 31.72 2.62 -24.92
C ALA A 107 31.46 1.16 -25.35
N ASP A 108 30.58 0.96 -26.33
CA ASP A 108 30.33 -0.35 -26.93
C ASP A 108 31.52 -0.82 -27.79
N SER A 109 32.19 0.10 -28.51
CA SER A 109 33.38 -0.20 -29.31
C SER A 109 34.62 -0.51 -28.45
N GLN A 110 34.75 0.10 -27.27
CA GLN A 110 35.86 -0.16 -26.35
C GLN A 110 35.66 -1.49 -25.61
N ASN A 111 34.43 -1.89 -25.27
CA ASN A 111 34.15 -3.22 -24.71
C ASN A 111 34.30 -4.36 -25.75
N ALA A 112 34.15 -4.07 -27.05
CA ALA A 112 34.27 -5.08 -28.09
C ALA A 112 35.71 -5.58 -28.34
N ASN A 113 36.73 -4.87 -27.83
CA ASN A 113 38.14 -5.22 -28.04
C ASN A 113 38.80 -6.01 -26.90
N GLU A 114 38.16 -6.17 -25.73
CA GLU A 114 38.75 -6.91 -24.59
C GLU A 114 38.20 -8.33 -24.38
N GLU A 115 37.12 -8.74 -25.07
CA GLU A 115 36.60 -10.11 -25.05
C GLU A 115 36.92 -10.90 -26.34
N GLY A 116 38.13 -10.68 -26.89
CA GLY A 116 38.73 -11.57 -27.88
C GLY A 116 39.19 -12.89 -27.26
N SER A 117 38.32 -13.58 -26.51
CA SER A 117 38.53 -14.99 -26.22
C SER A 117 38.24 -15.75 -27.50
N GLU A 118 39.23 -16.52 -27.95
CA GLU A 118 39.01 -17.55 -28.97
C GLU A 118 37.84 -18.42 -28.51
N GLU A 119 36.64 -18.17 -29.06
CA GLU A 119 35.47 -19.02 -28.88
C GLU A 119 35.85 -20.38 -29.48
N HIS A 120 36.45 -21.24 -28.66
CA HIS A 120 36.51 -22.67 -28.92
C HIS A 120 35.05 -23.10 -29.07
N GLN A 121 34.60 -23.22 -30.32
CA GLN A 121 33.35 -23.90 -30.64
C GLN A 121 33.51 -25.33 -30.15
N GLU A 122 33.01 -25.56 -28.94
CA GLU A 122 32.98 -26.88 -28.34
C GLU A 122 32.21 -27.77 -29.32
N TYR A 123 32.92 -28.71 -29.94
CA TYR A 123 32.33 -29.62 -30.90
C TYR A 123 31.32 -30.49 -30.15
N ILE A 124 30.03 -30.16 -30.26
CA ILE A 124 28.96 -30.98 -29.70
C ILE A 124 28.72 -32.14 -30.68
N PRO A 125 29.02 -33.40 -30.30
CA PRO A 125 28.83 -34.54 -31.18
C PRO A 125 27.36 -34.67 -31.60
N GLY A 126 27.12 -34.83 -32.91
CA GLY A 126 25.79 -35.04 -33.49
C GLY A 126 25.09 -33.79 -34.05
N ILE A 127 25.69 -32.60 -33.94
CA ILE A 127 25.19 -31.41 -34.64
C ILE A 127 25.79 -31.37 -36.05
N PRO A 128 24.98 -31.29 -37.13
CA PRO A 128 25.49 -31.14 -38.49
C PRO A 128 26.40 -29.91 -38.60
N GLN A 129 27.60 -30.10 -39.16
CA GLN A 129 28.53 -28.99 -39.39
C GLN A 129 27.94 -28.06 -40.46
N LEU A 130 27.90 -26.77 -40.14
CA LEU A 130 27.43 -25.74 -41.04
C LEU A 130 28.43 -25.54 -42.21
N PRO A 131 27.96 -25.18 -43.41
CA PRO A 131 28.84 -24.92 -44.54
C PRO A 131 29.80 -23.75 -44.25
N PRO A 132 31.05 -23.82 -44.74
CA PRO A 132 32.07 -22.79 -44.49
C PRO A 132 31.59 -21.43 -45.03
N GLY A 133 31.62 -20.41 -44.17
CA GLY A 133 31.18 -19.05 -44.49
C GLY A 133 29.78 -18.66 -43.99
N SER A 134 29.06 -19.57 -43.32
CA SER A 134 27.77 -19.24 -42.69
C SER A 134 27.94 -18.84 -41.22
N ASP A 135 27.24 -17.79 -40.78
CA ASP A 135 27.26 -17.33 -39.39
C ASP A 135 26.60 -18.39 -38.47
N PRO A 136 27.36 -19.04 -37.56
CA PRO A 136 26.82 -20.11 -36.71
C PRO A 136 25.80 -19.60 -35.69
N LYS A 137 25.86 -18.30 -35.36
CA LYS A 137 24.93 -17.63 -34.43
C LYS A 137 23.59 -17.26 -35.06
N LYS A 138 23.48 -17.32 -36.39
CA LYS A 138 22.30 -16.88 -37.16
C LYS A 138 21.73 -17.96 -38.07
N THR A 139 22.39 -19.11 -38.19
CA THR A 139 21.99 -20.18 -39.10
C THR A 139 21.59 -21.40 -38.29
N CYS A 140 20.40 -21.93 -38.51
CA CYS A 140 19.98 -23.17 -37.86
C CYS A 140 20.82 -24.35 -38.39
N PRO A 141 21.50 -25.13 -37.53
CA PRO A 141 22.33 -26.26 -38.00
C PRO A 141 21.51 -27.41 -38.59
N PHE A 142 20.21 -27.47 -38.27
CA PHE A 142 19.35 -28.56 -38.68
C PHE A 142 18.67 -28.33 -40.03
N CYS A 143 18.08 -27.14 -40.23
CA CYS A 143 17.34 -26.80 -41.45
C CYS A 143 18.03 -25.74 -42.31
N GLN A 144 19.22 -25.28 -41.90
CA GLN A 144 20.06 -24.31 -42.60
C GLN A 144 19.38 -22.96 -42.93
N ARG A 145 18.23 -22.68 -42.30
CA ARG A 145 17.59 -21.36 -42.39
C ARG A 145 18.44 -20.32 -41.68
N THR A 146 18.68 -19.21 -42.36
CA THR A 146 19.35 -18.03 -41.82
C THR A 146 18.33 -17.08 -41.20
N PHE A 147 18.73 -16.42 -40.12
CA PHE A 147 17.91 -15.47 -39.37
C PHE A 147 18.64 -14.14 -39.25
N SER A 148 17.88 -13.05 -39.15
CA SER A 148 18.46 -11.71 -38.93
C SER A 148 19.19 -11.58 -37.59
N HIS A 149 18.65 -12.24 -36.55
CA HIS A 149 19.15 -12.15 -35.17
C HIS A 149 19.24 -13.52 -34.50
N ALA A 150 20.22 -13.69 -33.60
CA ALA A 150 20.39 -14.91 -32.79
C ALA A 150 19.14 -15.23 -31.93
N GLY A 151 18.40 -14.20 -31.49
CA GLY A 151 17.14 -14.38 -30.78
C GLY A 151 16.05 -15.03 -31.64
N SER A 152 15.95 -14.64 -32.91
CA SER A 152 15.00 -15.22 -33.88
C SER A 152 15.35 -16.68 -34.18
N MET A 153 16.64 -17.00 -34.35
CA MET A 153 17.11 -18.37 -34.46
C MET A 153 16.76 -19.20 -33.21
N GLY A 154 16.97 -18.64 -32.01
CA GLY A 154 16.60 -19.29 -30.76
C GLY A 154 15.10 -19.58 -30.65
N ARG A 155 14.24 -18.65 -31.09
CA ARG A 155 12.78 -18.84 -31.13
C ARG A 155 12.38 -19.90 -32.16
N HIS A 156 13.04 -19.93 -33.31
CA HIS A 156 12.85 -20.98 -34.31
C HIS A 156 13.16 -22.37 -33.74
N LEU A 157 14.30 -22.53 -33.05
CA LEU A 157 14.67 -23.79 -32.41
C LEU A 157 13.64 -24.23 -31.36
N ASP A 158 13.09 -23.29 -30.58
CA ASP A 158 12.04 -23.59 -29.61
C ASP A 158 10.74 -24.05 -30.27
N LEU A 159 10.34 -23.42 -31.39
CA LEU A 159 9.10 -23.75 -32.11
C LEU A 159 9.19 -25.05 -32.90
N LYS A 160 10.38 -25.39 -33.41
CA LYS A 160 10.61 -26.61 -34.20
C LYS A 160 11.11 -27.78 -33.36
N LYS A 161 11.33 -27.58 -32.06
CA LYS A 161 11.71 -28.62 -31.11
C LYS A 161 10.75 -29.82 -31.20
N GLY A 162 11.27 -31.02 -31.50
CA GLY A 162 10.48 -32.24 -31.58
C GLY A 162 9.96 -32.59 -32.96
N THR A 163 10.26 -31.78 -33.98
CA THR A 163 10.06 -32.21 -35.37
C THR A 163 11.17 -33.17 -35.79
N GLU A 164 10.92 -34.03 -36.79
CA GLU A 164 11.86 -35.05 -37.26
C GLU A 164 13.23 -34.46 -37.68
N SER A 165 13.23 -33.22 -38.19
CA SER A 165 14.45 -32.49 -38.53
C SER A 165 15.12 -31.79 -37.35
N HIS A 166 14.49 -31.72 -36.18
CA HIS A 166 14.90 -30.90 -35.03
C HIS A 166 14.82 -31.72 -33.73
N PRO A 167 15.82 -32.59 -33.48
CA PRO A 167 15.83 -33.48 -32.32
C PRO A 167 15.82 -32.70 -31.00
N VAL A 168 14.92 -33.12 -30.10
CA VAL A 168 14.63 -32.47 -28.80
C VAL A 168 15.90 -32.34 -27.95
N ASP A 169 16.69 -33.40 -27.89
CA ASP A 169 17.83 -33.49 -26.97
C ASP A 169 18.97 -32.55 -27.40
N LEU A 170 19.28 -32.49 -28.70
CA LEU A 170 20.31 -31.60 -29.23
C LEU A 170 19.89 -30.14 -29.13
N ILE A 171 18.62 -29.81 -29.39
CA ILE A 171 18.12 -28.43 -29.23
C ILE A 171 18.15 -28.02 -27.77
N THR A 172 17.75 -28.91 -26.87
CA THR A 172 17.77 -28.62 -25.43
C THR A 172 19.20 -28.40 -24.95
N ARG A 173 20.17 -29.20 -25.42
CA ARG A 173 21.60 -29.02 -25.14
C ARG A 173 22.13 -27.69 -25.68
N MET A 174 21.90 -27.37 -26.96
CA MET A 174 22.28 -26.08 -27.57
C MET A 174 21.66 -24.87 -26.87
N ARG A 175 20.44 -25.02 -26.35
CA ARG A 175 19.70 -23.94 -25.68
C ARG A 175 20.00 -23.87 -24.18
N ALA A 176 20.64 -24.89 -23.60
CA ALA A 176 21.00 -24.95 -22.19
C ALA A 176 22.07 -23.90 -21.83
N ASP A 177 22.98 -23.61 -22.76
CA ASP A 177 24.08 -22.65 -22.54
C ASP A 177 23.67 -21.18 -22.70
N VAL A 178 22.44 -20.92 -23.15
CA VAL A 178 21.93 -19.55 -23.30
C VAL A 178 21.80 -18.92 -21.92
N LYS A 179 22.49 -17.80 -21.63
CA LYS A 179 22.55 -17.06 -20.35
C LYS A 179 21.24 -16.88 -19.53
N ARG A 180 20.07 -17.05 -20.15
CA ARG A 180 18.72 -16.95 -19.53
C ARG A 180 18.03 -18.31 -19.30
N ARG A 181 18.64 -19.42 -19.72
CA ARG A 181 18.19 -20.81 -19.64
C ARG A 181 19.33 -21.63 -19.02
N GLY A 182 18.99 -22.75 -18.39
CA GLY A 182 19.90 -23.52 -17.54
C GLY A 182 19.31 -23.72 -16.14
N ASP A 183 20.12 -24.24 -15.23
CA ASP A 183 19.71 -24.52 -13.86
C ASP A 183 19.25 -23.22 -13.15
N ILE A 184 18.05 -23.27 -12.59
CA ILE A 184 17.38 -22.16 -11.91
C ILE A 184 18.27 -21.66 -10.76
N GLU A 185 18.94 -22.56 -10.05
CA GLU A 185 19.81 -22.21 -8.92
C GLU A 185 21.04 -21.43 -9.37
N VAL A 186 21.70 -21.89 -10.44
CA VAL A 186 22.88 -21.22 -11.02
C VAL A 186 22.50 -19.83 -11.55
N ILE A 187 21.34 -19.68 -12.18
CA ILE A 187 20.84 -18.38 -12.65
C ILE A 187 20.57 -17.45 -11.46
N LYS A 188 19.95 -17.96 -10.39
CA LYS A 188 19.68 -17.19 -9.17
C LYS A 188 20.98 -16.74 -8.49
N GLN A 189 21.96 -17.62 -8.36
CA GLN A 189 23.29 -17.28 -7.83
C GLN A 189 23.99 -16.23 -8.68
N ARG A 190 23.98 -16.37 -10.02
CA ARG A 190 24.57 -15.38 -10.93
C ARG A 190 23.89 -14.01 -10.83
N ARG A 191 22.56 -13.98 -10.66
CA ARG A 191 21.80 -12.73 -10.41
C ARG A 191 22.22 -12.12 -9.06
N ARG A 192 22.28 -12.93 -8.00
CA ARG A 192 22.73 -12.51 -6.66
C ARG A 192 24.14 -11.89 -6.70
N LEU A 193 25.09 -12.53 -7.38
CA LEU A 193 26.46 -12.00 -7.53
C LEU A 193 26.50 -10.68 -8.30
N ARG A 194 25.72 -10.54 -9.39
CA ARG A 194 25.61 -9.28 -10.11
C ARG A 194 25.00 -8.17 -9.26
N SER A 195 23.92 -8.47 -8.52
CA SER A 195 23.32 -7.52 -7.58
C SER A 195 24.32 -7.14 -6.49
N ARG A 196 25.05 -8.10 -5.90
CA ARG A 196 26.11 -7.82 -4.91
C ARG A 196 27.20 -6.92 -5.49
N LYS A 197 27.68 -7.19 -6.70
CA LYS A 197 28.69 -6.35 -7.39
C LYS A 197 28.16 -4.95 -7.68
N TYR A 198 26.88 -4.81 -8.03
CA TYR A 198 26.25 -3.50 -8.22
C TYR A 198 26.12 -2.72 -6.92
N TYR A 199 25.58 -3.34 -5.86
CA TYR A 199 25.46 -2.72 -4.52
C TYR A 199 26.81 -2.51 -3.81
N ALA A 200 27.88 -3.17 -4.26
CA ALA A 200 29.22 -2.95 -3.74
C ALA A 200 29.83 -1.62 -4.21
N ARG A 201 29.34 -1.02 -5.29
CA ARG A 201 29.86 0.25 -5.81
C ARG A 201 29.51 1.40 -4.86
N GLU A 202 30.47 2.29 -4.60
CA GLU A 202 30.31 3.38 -3.64
C GLU A 202 29.24 4.40 -4.07
N ASP A 203 29.16 4.75 -5.36
CA ASP A 203 28.12 5.63 -5.92
C ASP A 203 26.70 5.09 -5.68
N VAL A 204 26.52 3.78 -5.82
CA VAL A 204 25.25 3.09 -5.58
C VAL A 204 24.92 3.09 -4.08
N LYS A 205 25.90 2.82 -3.22
CA LYS A 205 25.72 2.87 -1.76
C LYS A 205 25.35 4.28 -1.30
N GLU A 206 26.05 5.29 -1.77
CA GLU A 206 25.80 6.69 -1.43
C GLU A 206 24.41 7.12 -1.87
N ARG A 207 24.02 6.83 -3.12
CA ARG A 207 22.64 7.09 -3.61
C ARG A 207 21.60 6.35 -2.79
N SER A 208 21.86 5.11 -2.39
CA SER A 208 20.95 4.33 -1.54
C SER A 208 20.85 4.91 -0.12
N ARG A 209 21.97 5.34 0.46
CA ARG A 209 22.02 6.03 1.77
C ARG A 209 21.24 7.35 1.72
N ALA A 210 21.45 8.16 0.68
CA ALA A 210 20.71 9.40 0.47
C ALA A 210 19.19 9.16 0.36
N LYS A 211 18.77 8.20 -0.49
CA LYS A 211 17.36 7.81 -0.61
C LYS A 211 16.76 7.33 0.72
N ARG A 212 17.52 6.56 1.50
CA ARG A 212 17.09 6.09 2.83
C ARG A 212 16.91 7.27 3.79
N ARG A 213 17.88 8.19 3.86
CA ARG A 213 17.81 9.40 4.70
C ARG A 213 16.59 10.25 4.35
N VAL A 214 16.30 10.44 3.06
CA VAL A 214 15.10 11.17 2.61
C VAL A 214 13.82 10.45 3.06
N ARG A 215 13.73 9.13 2.86
CA ARG A 215 12.55 8.34 3.27
C ARG A 215 12.33 8.40 4.78
N GLU A 216 13.38 8.22 5.58
CA GLU A 216 13.29 8.28 7.04
C GLU A 216 12.84 9.66 7.52
N ARG A 217 13.30 10.74 6.88
CA ARG A 217 12.85 12.10 7.17
C ARG A 217 11.38 12.33 6.82
N ILE A 218 10.94 11.88 5.64
CA ILE A 218 9.53 11.93 5.25
C ILE A 218 8.67 11.16 6.26
N LEU A 219 9.09 9.98 6.70
CA LEU A 219 8.36 9.19 7.70
C LEU A 219 8.25 9.90 9.05
N ARG A 220 9.33 10.55 9.52
CA ARG A 220 9.29 11.36 10.75
C ARG A 220 8.35 12.56 10.58
N ALA A 221 8.48 13.29 9.47
CA ALA A 221 7.63 14.44 9.15
C ALA A 221 6.15 14.07 9.00
N LYS A 222 5.84 12.85 8.54
CA LYS A 222 4.47 12.33 8.42
C LYS A 222 3.72 12.37 9.74
N SER A 223 4.34 11.91 10.84
CA SER A 223 3.70 11.93 12.17
C SER A 223 3.38 13.35 12.65
N VAL A 224 4.19 14.33 12.26
CA VAL A 224 3.97 15.75 12.59
C VAL A 224 2.86 16.33 11.72
N ALA A 225 2.85 16.01 10.41
CA ALA A 225 1.80 16.41 9.49
C ALA A 225 0.44 15.79 9.86
N GLU A 226 0.40 14.54 10.31
CA GLU A 226 -0.80 13.89 10.86
C GLU A 226 -1.37 14.67 12.05
N ARG A 227 -0.50 15.07 12.99
CA ARG A 227 -0.90 15.88 14.14
C ARG A 227 -1.39 17.27 13.74
N GLU A 228 -0.74 17.89 12.76
CA GLU A 228 -1.15 19.17 12.20
C GLU A 228 -2.52 19.05 11.53
N PHE A 229 -2.76 18.01 10.74
CA PHE A 229 -4.06 17.74 10.14
C PHE A 229 -5.12 17.57 11.22
N LEU A 230 -4.84 16.78 12.26
CA LEU A 230 -5.76 16.57 13.37
C LEU A 230 -6.06 17.87 14.14
N SER A 231 -5.10 18.80 14.21
CA SER A 231 -5.30 20.10 14.85
C SER A 231 -6.22 21.04 14.07
N ARG A 232 -6.47 20.76 12.79
CA ARG A 232 -7.41 21.54 11.97
C ARG A 232 -8.87 21.20 12.26
N PHE A 233 -9.15 20.03 12.84
CA PHE A 233 -10.49 19.71 13.30
C PHE A 233 -10.87 20.61 14.46
N ASN A 234 -12.15 20.96 14.49
CA ASN A 234 -12.68 21.74 15.57
C ASN A 234 -12.90 20.86 16.80
N LYS A 235 -12.77 21.46 17.98
CA LYS A 235 -13.19 20.84 19.23
C LYS A 235 -14.60 21.35 19.52
N PRO A 236 -15.65 20.55 19.25
CA PRO A 236 -17.01 21.01 19.53
C PRO A 236 -17.14 21.29 21.02
N GLU A 237 -17.79 22.40 21.36
CA GLU A 237 -18.15 22.72 22.73
C GLU A 237 -19.57 22.23 23.00
N LEU A 238 -19.84 21.89 24.26
CA LEU A 238 -21.17 21.46 24.68
C LEU A 238 -22.04 22.71 24.88
N GLU A 239 -23.19 22.74 24.20
CA GLU A 239 -24.18 23.80 24.39
C GLU A 239 -24.70 23.82 25.85
N PRO A 240 -25.15 24.97 26.37
CA PRO A 240 -25.63 25.08 27.75
C PRO A 240 -26.88 24.22 28.03
N HIS A 241 -27.70 23.96 27.01
CA HIS A 241 -28.91 23.15 27.09
C HIS A 241 -28.93 22.11 25.95
N PRO A 242 -28.07 21.08 26.02
CA PRO A 242 -27.93 20.13 24.93
C PRO A 242 -29.12 19.16 24.89
N THR A 243 -29.49 18.72 23.70
CA THR A 243 -30.46 17.63 23.53
C THR A 243 -29.87 16.30 24.02
N PHE A 244 -30.72 15.32 24.36
CA PHE A 244 -30.22 14.01 24.80
C PHE A 244 -29.40 13.32 23.69
N ALA A 245 -29.87 13.40 22.45
CA ALA A 245 -29.14 12.99 21.26
C ALA A 245 -27.74 13.61 21.20
N ARG A 246 -27.63 14.92 21.44
CA ARG A 246 -26.35 15.62 21.44
C ARG A 246 -25.40 15.13 22.52
N LEU A 247 -25.90 14.88 23.73
CA LEU A 247 -25.08 14.34 24.83
C LEU A 247 -24.54 12.94 24.52
N VAL A 248 -25.37 12.09 23.91
CA VAL A 248 -24.96 10.75 23.45
C VAL A 248 -23.80 10.86 22.45
N ILE A 249 -23.94 11.72 21.43
CA ILE A 249 -22.91 11.93 20.39
C ILE A 249 -21.62 12.52 20.98
N PHE A 250 -21.74 13.41 21.96
CA PHE A 250 -20.61 14.13 22.54
C PHE A 250 -19.73 13.25 23.42
N PHE A 251 -20.34 12.38 24.24
CA PHE A 251 -19.61 11.59 25.23
C PHE A 251 -19.30 10.16 24.76
N LEU A 252 -20.16 9.54 23.96
CA LEU A 252 -19.93 8.18 23.50
C LEU A 252 -19.03 8.15 22.27
N SER A 253 -18.20 7.10 22.17
CA SER A 253 -17.41 6.87 20.96
C SER A 253 -18.30 6.44 19.80
N PRO A 254 -17.93 6.68 18.52
CA PRO A 254 -18.74 6.30 17.36
C PRO A 254 -19.15 4.82 17.33
N ASN A 255 -18.30 3.93 17.84
CA ASN A 255 -18.57 2.49 17.93
C ASN A 255 -19.69 2.14 18.95
N GLN A 256 -20.05 3.07 19.81
CA GLN A 256 -21.07 2.93 20.85
C GLN A 256 -22.34 3.72 20.51
N TRP A 257 -22.38 4.37 19.34
CA TRP A 257 -23.57 5.10 18.92
C TRP A 257 -24.68 4.11 18.54
N PRO A 258 -25.92 4.33 19.00
CA PRO A 258 -27.03 3.49 18.61
C PRO A 258 -27.35 3.73 17.12
N HIS A 259 -27.71 2.66 16.41
CA HIS A 259 -28.15 2.76 15.00
C HIS A 259 -29.49 3.50 14.91
N ASP A 260 -30.37 3.26 15.88
CA ASP A 260 -31.66 3.89 16.04
C ASP A 260 -31.60 5.04 17.08
N PRO A 261 -32.65 5.88 17.20
CA PRO A 261 -32.65 6.96 18.17
C PRO A 261 -32.37 6.47 19.60
N PRO A 262 -31.62 7.25 20.42
CA PRO A 262 -31.21 6.84 21.75
C PRO A 262 -32.36 6.31 22.62
N THR A 263 -32.14 5.13 23.21
CA THR A 263 -33.09 4.45 24.09
C THR A 263 -32.69 4.58 25.56
N LEU A 264 -33.51 4.02 26.46
CA LEU A 264 -33.20 3.96 27.89
C LEU A 264 -31.91 3.16 28.19
N GLU A 265 -31.57 2.20 27.34
CA GLU A 265 -30.32 1.45 27.46
C GLU A 265 -29.12 2.34 27.14
N THR A 266 -29.21 3.16 26.10
CA THR A 266 -28.20 4.15 25.75
C THR A 266 -27.98 5.15 26.90
N TYR A 267 -29.05 5.55 27.58
CA TYR A 267 -28.97 6.38 28.78
C TYR A 267 -28.16 5.71 29.90
N ARG A 268 -28.43 4.43 30.21
CA ARG A 268 -27.68 3.69 31.23
C ARG A 268 -26.20 3.58 30.87
N LEU A 269 -25.90 3.32 29.60
CA LEU A 269 -24.54 3.25 29.09
C LEU A 269 -23.82 4.60 29.21
N LEU A 270 -24.50 5.70 28.86
CA LEU A 270 -23.98 7.06 29.02
C LEU A 270 -23.68 7.39 30.48
N CYS A 271 -24.60 7.09 31.41
CA CYS A 271 -24.38 7.29 32.83
C CYS A 271 -23.19 6.47 33.35
N GLY A 272 -23.08 5.20 32.95
CA GLY A 272 -21.95 4.35 33.29
C GLY A 272 -20.61 4.92 32.81
N PHE A 273 -20.58 5.41 31.57
CA PHE A 273 -19.40 6.05 30.99
C PHE A 273 -19.01 7.32 31.74
N LEU A 274 -19.97 8.23 32.00
CA LEU A 274 -19.73 9.48 32.72
C LEU A 274 -19.25 9.22 34.15
N ASN A 275 -19.84 8.24 34.84
CA ASN A 275 -19.40 7.85 36.17
C ASN A 275 -17.94 7.36 36.16
N SER A 276 -17.58 6.48 35.23
CA SER A 276 -16.18 6.00 35.12
C SER A 276 -15.19 7.12 34.79
N LYS A 277 -15.56 8.08 33.95
CA LYS A 277 -14.66 9.14 33.47
C LYS A 277 -14.41 10.24 34.51
N PHE A 278 -15.42 10.58 35.30
CA PHE A 278 -15.37 11.77 36.15
C PHE A 278 -15.28 11.47 37.65
N LEU A 279 -15.66 10.27 38.12
CA LEU A 279 -15.57 9.92 39.55
C LEU A 279 -14.15 9.56 39.99
N ASP A 280 -13.27 9.18 39.07
CA ASP A 280 -11.87 8.83 39.39
C ASP A 280 -11.01 10.07 39.74
N GLY A 281 -11.51 11.29 39.50
CA GLY A 281 -10.77 12.55 39.69
C GLY A 281 -11.41 13.49 40.72
N LYS A 282 -10.65 13.86 41.76
CA LYS A 282 -11.08 14.78 42.85
C LYS A 282 -11.51 16.19 42.41
N GLN A 283 -11.22 16.61 41.17
CA GLN A 283 -11.61 17.92 40.63
C GLN A 283 -12.80 17.85 39.65
N GLY A 284 -13.34 16.65 39.41
CA GLY A 284 -14.40 16.42 38.42
C GLY A 284 -15.83 16.46 38.97
N GLU A 285 -16.02 16.46 40.29
CA GLU A 285 -17.35 16.22 40.90
C GLU A 285 -18.38 17.31 40.58
N GLU A 286 -18.00 18.60 40.60
CA GLU A 286 -18.93 19.68 40.28
C GLU A 286 -19.35 19.68 38.80
N ILE A 287 -18.39 19.42 37.90
CA ILE A 287 -18.63 19.31 36.47
C ILE A 287 -19.48 18.08 36.17
N HIS A 288 -19.19 16.95 36.82
CA HIS A 288 -19.96 15.73 36.73
C HIS A 288 -21.40 15.94 37.17
N LYS A 289 -21.63 16.56 38.33
CA LYS A 289 -22.98 16.84 38.83
C LYS A 289 -23.78 17.69 37.84
N LYS A 290 -23.16 18.73 37.28
CA LYS A 290 -23.79 19.59 36.27
C LYS A 290 -24.12 18.84 34.99
N ILE A 291 -23.20 18.02 34.47
CA ILE A 291 -23.42 17.21 33.26
C ILE A 291 -24.51 16.17 33.52
N MET A 292 -24.49 15.48 34.67
CA MET A 292 -25.48 14.49 35.02
C MET A 292 -26.88 15.11 35.15
N GLU A 293 -27.00 16.29 35.75
CA GLU A 293 -28.26 17.04 35.78
C GLU A 293 -28.77 17.37 34.37
N GLN A 294 -27.88 17.81 33.47
CA GLN A 294 -28.22 18.02 32.06
C GLN A 294 -28.66 16.71 31.38
N VAL A 295 -27.99 15.59 31.64
CA VAL A 295 -28.34 14.27 31.09
C VAL A 295 -29.71 13.82 31.56
N HIS A 296 -30.01 13.93 32.86
CA HIS A 296 -31.32 13.62 33.41
C HIS A 296 -32.42 14.47 32.76
N ASN A 297 -32.27 15.80 32.81
CA ASN A 297 -33.26 16.73 32.25
C ASN A 297 -33.47 16.52 30.74
N ALA A 298 -32.39 16.32 29.99
CA ALA A 298 -32.46 16.06 28.56
C ALA A 298 -33.13 14.72 28.25
N SER A 299 -32.85 13.67 29.03
CA SER A 299 -33.45 12.34 28.85
C SER A 299 -34.96 12.34 29.15
N GLU A 300 -35.40 13.06 30.18
CA GLU A 300 -36.84 13.18 30.49
C GLU A 300 -37.59 13.94 29.39
N ASN A 301 -36.98 15.00 28.86
CA ASN A 301 -37.56 15.74 27.74
C ASN A 301 -37.58 14.88 26.46
N TRP A 302 -36.53 14.08 26.23
CA TRP A 302 -36.45 13.15 25.11
C TRP A 302 -37.56 12.08 25.13
N LEU A 303 -37.85 11.52 26.30
CA LEU A 303 -38.89 10.50 26.46
C LEU A 303 -40.30 11.03 26.17
N LYS A 304 -40.53 12.35 26.33
CA LYS A 304 -41.81 13.01 26.03
C LYS A 304 -42.04 13.25 24.54
N LEU A 305 -40.99 13.16 23.71
CA LEU A 305 -41.10 13.37 22.26
C LEU A 305 -41.75 12.16 21.56
N SER A 306 -42.44 12.42 20.46
CA SER A 306 -42.91 11.34 19.56
C SER A 306 -41.72 10.65 18.88
N ASP A 307 -41.91 9.41 18.46
CA ASP A 307 -40.83 8.64 17.83
C ASP A 307 -40.37 9.25 16.51
N THR A 308 -41.27 9.89 15.75
CA THR A 308 -40.91 10.67 14.55
C THR A 308 -40.00 11.85 14.90
N SER A 309 -40.34 12.62 15.93
CA SER A 309 -39.52 13.76 16.37
C SER A 309 -38.17 13.32 16.95
N LYS A 310 -38.10 12.15 17.60
CA LYS A 310 -36.84 11.55 18.05
C LYS A 310 -35.93 11.20 16.87
N GLN A 311 -36.49 10.57 15.82
CA GLN A 311 -35.73 10.24 14.61
C GLN A 311 -35.20 11.50 13.90
N GLU A 312 -36.04 12.52 13.74
CA GLU A 312 -35.66 13.78 13.11
C GLU A 312 -34.57 14.51 13.92
N THR A 313 -34.75 14.60 15.25
CA THR A 313 -33.77 15.25 16.13
C THR A 313 -32.45 14.48 16.15
N TRP A 314 -32.49 13.15 16.19
CA TRP A 314 -31.29 12.30 16.13
C TRP A 314 -30.50 12.54 14.83
N ALA A 315 -31.17 12.48 13.68
CA ALA A 315 -30.54 12.72 12.39
C ALA A 315 -30.01 14.16 12.27
N SER A 316 -30.73 15.14 12.79
CA SER A 316 -30.29 16.55 12.80
C SER A 316 -29.04 16.76 13.65
N GLU A 317 -29.00 16.19 14.86
CA GLU A 317 -27.87 16.33 15.78
C GLU A 317 -26.63 15.59 15.28
N LEU A 318 -26.78 14.43 14.65
CA LEU A 318 -25.67 13.74 13.98
C LEU A 318 -25.04 14.61 12.89
N ARG A 319 -25.86 15.23 12.02
CA ARG A 319 -25.36 16.13 10.98
C ARG A 319 -24.71 17.37 11.57
N LYS A 320 -25.34 17.98 12.58
CA LYS A 320 -24.81 19.17 13.26
C LYS A 320 -23.46 18.88 13.91
N ALA A 321 -23.32 17.75 14.62
CA ALA A 321 -22.06 17.33 15.23
C ALA A 321 -20.96 17.09 14.18
N ALA A 322 -21.30 16.42 13.06
CA ALA A 322 -20.35 16.23 11.97
C ALA A 322 -19.89 17.57 11.38
N MET A 323 -20.82 18.48 11.07
CA MET A 323 -20.49 19.80 10.52
C MET A 323 -19.61 20.63 11.47
N GLU A 324 -19.95 20.65 12.76
CA GLU A 324 -19.19 21.38 13.76
C GLU A 324 -17.79 20.82 13.97
N SER A 325 -17.60 19.51 13.83
CA SER A 325 -16.28 18.88 13.91
C SER A 325 -15.38 19.26 12.72
N LEU A 326 -15.99 19.45 11.55
CA LEU A 326 -15.29 19.70 10.29
C LEU A 326 -14.90 21.17 10.09
N LYS A 327 -15.73 22.12 10.54
CA LYS A 327 -15.53 23.60 10.49
C LYS A 327 -15.00 24.15 9.15
N ASN A 328 -13.71 23.98 8.84
CA ASN A 328 -13.04 24.47 7.64
C ASN A 328 -12.58 23.36 6.68
N ILE A 329 -12.77 22.09 7.05
CA ILE A 329 -12.35 20.92 6.27
C ILE A 329 -13.58 20.38 5.55
N SER A 330 -13.51 20.23 4.24
CA SER A 330 -14.57 19.59 3.47
C SER A 330 -14.46 18.06 3.55
N LEU A 331 -15.54 17.36 3.20
CA LEU A 331 -15.48 15.89 3.03
C LEU A 331 -14.47 15.49 1.95
N PHE A 332 -14.22 16.36 0.97
CA PHE A 332 -13.18 16.14 -0.04
C PHE A 332 -11.79 16.17 0.58
N ASP A 333 -11.51 17.15 1.45
CA ASP A 333 -10.22 17.25 2.16
C ASP A 333 -9.98 16.07 3.11
N LEU A 334 -11.04 15.48 3.64
CA LEU A 334 -10.97 14.22 4.39
C LEU A 334 -10.60 13.05 3.49
N SER A 335 -11.16 12.97 2.28
CA SER A 335 -10.85 11.91 1.33
C SER A 335 -9.41 12.01 0.82
N SER A 336 -8.89 13.23 0.63
CA SER A 336 -7.51 13.51 0.24
C SER A 336 -6.56 13.67 1.43
N ARG A 337 -6.96 13.25 2.64
CA ARG A 337 -6.16 13.37 3.87
C ARG A 337 -4.76 12.79 3.67
N ASP A 338 -4.68 11.57 3.17
CA ASP A 338 -3.40 10.85 3.07
C ASP A 338 -2.47 11.51 2.04
N GLU A 339 -3.02 12.04 0.97
CA GLU A 339 -2.29 12.84 -0.01
C GLU A 339 -1.79 14.15 0.60
N TRP A 340 -2.65 14.88 1.32
CA TRP A 340 -2.29 16.13 2.00
C TRP A 340 -1.17 15.90 3.02
N ILE A 341 -1.29 14.86 3.87
CA ILE A 341 -0.28 14.49 4.86
C ILE A 341 1.05 14.19 4.19
N MET A 342 1.04 13.41 3.09
CA MET A 342 2.25 13.06 2.37
C MET A 342 2.90 14.27 1.69
N GLN A 343 2.11 15.16 1.09
CA GLN A 343 2.60 16.41 0.51
C GLN A 343 3.23 17.30 1.58
N GLN A 344 2.56 17.49 2.71
CA GLN A 344 3.06 18.29 3.82
C GLN A 344 4.33 17.69 4.44
N ALA A 345 4.39 16.36 4.57
CA ALA A 345 5.58 15.65 5.06
C ALA A 345 6.77 15.80 4.11
N ARG A 346 6.54 15.73 2.79
CA ARG A 346 7.58 15.99 1.78
C ARG A 346 8.07 17.42 1.84
N HIS A 347 7.16 18.39 1.89
CA HIS A 347 7.51 19.81 1.98
C HIS A 347 8.38 20.10 3.21
N ARG A 348 8.01 19.56 4.38
CA ARG A 348 8.80 19.68 5.61
C ARG A 348 10.18 19.01 5.49
N ALA A 349 10.22 17.78 4.97
CA ALA A 349 11.48 17.05 4.82
C ALA A 349 12.49 17.75 3.90
N LEU A 350 12.01 18.48 2.89
CA LEU A 350 12.84 19.30 2.00
C LEU A 350 13.26 20.62 2.66
N HIS A 351 12.35 21.28 3.39
CA HIS A 351 12.67 22.55 4.05
C HIS A 351 13.66 22.38 5.21
N ASP A 352 13.61 21.25 5.92
CA ASP A 352 14.58 20.92 6.97
C ASP A 352 16.00 20.71 6.41
N GLU A 353 16.19 20.35 5.13
CA GLU A 353 17.53 20.28 4.50
C GLU A 353 18.19 21.64 4.48
N HIS A 354 17.45 22.68 4.11
CA HIS A 354 18.00 24.03 3.96
C HIS A 354 18.31 24.70 5.30
N GLN A 355 17.76 24.19 6.41
CA GLN A 355 18.06 24.70 7.75
C GLN A 355 19.14 23.88 8.48
N GLY A 356 19.28 22.58 8.17
CA GLY A 356 20.26 21.69 8.78
C GLY A 356 21.71 21.88 8.31
N ASP A 357 21.92 22.40 7.10
CA ASP A 357 23.26 22.57 6.52
C ASP A 357 24.14 23.64 7.22
N THR A 358 23.57 24.39 8.17
CA THR A 358 24.35 25.36 8.98
C THR A 358 24.88 24.78 10.30
N ALA A 359 24.53 23.55 10.70
CA ALA A 359 24.78 23.08 12.08
C ALA A 359 25.45 21.71 12.25
N GLU A 360 25.59 20.87 11.21
CA GLU A 360 26.13 19.50 11.37
C GLU A 360 27.45 19.21 10.62
N SER A 361 28.29 20.23 10.41
CA SER A 361 29.68 20.03 9.92
C SER A 361 30.68 19.68 11.03
N GLY A 362 30.30 18.87 12.02
CA GLY A 362 31.20 18.58 13.14
C GLY A 362 30.70 17.50 14.10
N ASN A 363 30.50 16.28 13.63
CA ASN A 363 30.65 15.13 14.51
C ASN A 363 31.08 13.88 13.72
N ASP A 364 32.28 13.97 13.15
CA ASP A 364 33.06 12.83 12.69
C ASP A 364 33.63 12.14 13.95
N GLY A 365 32.77 11.42 14.66
CA GLY A 365 33.08 10.73 15.90
C GLY A 365 32.73 9.25 15.80
N GLU A 366 33.67 8.50 15.22
CA GLU A 366 34.00 7.09 15.49
C GLU A 366 32.95 6.20 16.19
N GLY A 367 32.59 5.09 15.54
CA GLY A 367 32.23 3.87 16.29
C GLY A 367 31.13 3.01 15.69
N ARG A 368 31.51 2.15 14.73
CA ARG A 368 31.41 0.68 14.81
C ARG A 368 31.32 0.06 13.41
N ASP A 369 32.48 -0.40 12.96
CA ASP A 369 32.59 -1.65 12.23
C ASP A 369 32.27 -2.80 13.20
N ASP A 370 31.29 -3.64 12.83
CA ASP A 370 31.26 -5.09 13.04
C ASP A 370 29.83 -5.58 12.76
N ASP A 371 29.60 -6.00 11.52
CA ASP A 371 28.54 -6.95 11.14
C ASP A 371 29.07 -7.77 9.96
N GLU A 372 30.19 -8.45 10.19
CA GLU A 372 30.50 -9.70 9.50
C GLU A 372 29.82 -10.85 10.26
N ASP A 373 29.16 -11.72 9.50
CA ASP A 373 28.66 -13.05 9.87
C ASP A 373 27.41 -13.18 10.77
N ASP A 374 26.24 -13.23 10.13
CA ASP A 374 25.25 -14.28 10.46
C ASP A 374 24.26 -14.55 9.31
N GLU A 375 24.74 -15.20 8.24
CA GLU A 375 23.89 -15.75 7.17
C GLU A 375 23.60 -17.25 7.41
N LYS A 376 23.06 -17.62 8.59
CA LYS A 376 22.41 -18.93 8.80
C LYS A 376 21.29 -18.85 9.83
N THR A 377 20.10 -18.40 9.40
CA THR A 377 18.77 -18.95 9.76
C THR A 377 17.66 -17.93 9.47
N ARG A 378 17.09 -17.98 8.25
CA ARG A 378 15.71 -17.50 8.00
C ARG A 378 15.15 -18.18 6.77
N ILE A 379 14.95 -19.49 6.93
CA ILE A 379 14.01 -20.24 6.12
C ILE A 379 12.63 -20.05 6.78
N HIS A 380 11.67 -19.60 5.98
CA HIS A 380 10.24 -19.37 6.27
C HIS A 380 9.85 -18.19 7.18
N LYS A 381 9.36 -17.12 6.53
CA LYS A 381 8.04 -16.54 6.82
C LYS A 381 7.50 -15.84 5.57
N ASN A 382 6.27 -16.20 5.20
CA ASN A 382 5.48 -15.64 4.13
C ASN A 382 5.02 -14.21 4.49
N ALA A 383 5.04 -13.31 3.51
CA ALA A 383 4.25 -12.08 3.35
C ALA A 383 4.66 -11.55 1.96
N ASP A 384 3.86 -11.53 0.90
CA ASP A 384 2.55 -10.89 0.76
C ASP A 384 2.49 -9.50 1.39
N ASP A 385 3.48 -8.66 1.04
CA ASP A 385 3.37 -7.20 1.05
C ASP A 385 3.68 -6.69 -0.35
N ASN A 386 2.65 -6.71 -1.20
CA ASN A 386 2.68 -6.14 -2.53
C ASN A 386 2.18 -4.69 -2.46
N ASP A 387 3.04 -3.79 -1.98
CA ASP A 387 2.76 -2.34 -1.93
C ASP A 387 3.87 -1.54 -2.62
N ASN A 388 4.27 -2.01 -3.80
CA ASN A 388 5.18 -1.32 -4.72
C ASN A 388 4.42 -0.74 -5.92
N ASN A 389 3.39 0.07 -5.65
CA ASN A 389 2.78 0.93 -6.65
C ASN A 389 2.74 2.40 -6.21
N LEU A 390 3.88 2.92 -5.75
CA LEU A 390 4.14 4.36 -5.82
C LEU A 390 4.73 4.62 -7.20
N GLY A 391 3.91 5.24 -8.04
CA GLY A 391 4.21 5.61 -9.41
C GLY A 391 5.62 6.16 -9.55
N SER A 392 6.34 5.61 -10.51
CA SER A 392 7.55 6.18 -11.09
C SER A 392 7.19 7.48 -11.80
N GLU A 393 6.82 8.52 -11.05
CA GLU A 393 6.86 9.88 -11.56
C GLU A 393 8.32 10.27 -11.74
N ASN A 394 8.63 10.74 -12.93
CA ASN A 394 9.95 11.15 -13.38
C ASN A 394 10.57 12.14 -12.39
N TYR A 395 11.43 11.62 -11.52
CA TYR A 395 12.34 12.40 -10.70
C TYR A 395 13.35 13.03 -11.68
N TYR A 396 13.10 14.26 -12.12
CA TYR A 396 14.13 15.04 -12.80
C TYR A 396 15.33 15.13 -11.88
N ASN A 397 16.49 14.75 -12.39
CA ASN A 397 17.71 14.69 -11.61
C ASN A 397 18.08 16.12 -11.21
N GLN A 398 18.34 16.39 -9.93
CA GLN A 398 18.63 17.75 -9.45
C GLN A 398 19.90 18.33 -10.11
N GLU A 399 20.83 17.46 -10.53
CA GLU A 399 21.96 17.81 -11.41
C GLU A 399 21.54 18.32 -12.79
N GLU A 400 20.49 17.75 -13.40
CA GLU A 400 19.99 18.21 -14.70
C GLU A 400 19.32 19.57 -14.58
N LEU A 401 18.57 19.82 -13.50
CA LEU A 401 17.98 21.13 -13.22
C LEU A 401 19.06 22.18 -12.89
N SER A 402 20.10 21.81 -12.15
CA SER A 402 21.26 22.67 -11.87
C SER A 402 22.03 23.03 -13.14
N ALA A 403 22.30 22.06 -14.00
CA ALA A 403 23.00 22.27 -15.27
C ALA A 403 22.19 23.17 -16.22
N VAL A 404 20.86 23.03 -16.23
CA VAL A 404 19.97 23.92 -17.01
C VAL A 404 19.98 25.34 -16.44
N ALA A 405 19.94 25.52 -15.12
CA ALA A 405 20.02 26.83 -14.49
C ALA A 405 21.36 27.53 -14.78
N GLU A 406 22.47 26.80 -14.70
CA GLU A 406 23.82 27.32 -14.96
C GLU A 406 24.01 27.68 -16.45
N ALA A 407 23.46 26.88 -17.37
CA ALA A 407 23.45 27.19 -18.80
C ALA A 407 22.64 28.45 -19.12
N VAL A 408 21.52 28.70 -18.44
CA VAL A 408 20.70 29.91 -18.63
C VAL A 408 21.42 31.15 -18.12
N VAL A 409 22.14 31.06 -17.00
CA VAL A 409 22.93 32.19 -16.46
C VAL A 409 24.10 32.53 -17.39
N ASN A 410 24.82 31.52 -17.88
CA ASN A 410 25.95 31.74 -18.79
C ASN A 410 25.53 32.32 -20.15
N ASN A 411 24.33 31.99 -20.64
CA ASN A 411 23.82 32.57 -21.88
C ASN A 411 23.39 34.04 -21.73
N ARG A 412 22.99 34.45 -20.52
CA ARG A 412 22.60 35.84 -20.24
C ARG A 412 23.80 36.78 -20.22
N ASN A 413 24.94 36.30 -19.70
CA ASN A 413 26.19 37.06 -19.66
C ASN A 413 26.84 37.22 -21.05
N ASN A 414 26.62 36.28 -21.97
CA ASN A 414 27.18 36.36 -23.34
C ASN A 414 26.42 37.31 -24.28
N ASN A 415 25.22 37.75 -23.91
CA ASN A 415 24.41 38.68 -24.72
C ASN A 415 24.59 40.16 -24.33
N GLU A 416 25.30 40.48 -23.24
CA GLU A 416 25.53 41.85 -22.80
C GLU A 416 26.81 42.48 -23.40
N ASP A 417 27.63 41.70 -24.12
CA ASP A 417 28.92 42.15 -24.70
C ASP A 417 28.91 42.27 -26.24
N GLN A 418 27.74 42.45 -26.88
CA GLN A 418 27.67 42.84 -28.30
C GLN A 418 27.23 44.31 -28.45
N PRO A 419 28.07 45.19 -29.03
CA PRO A 419 27.77 46.62 -29.21
C PRO A 419 26.72 46.91 -30.28
#